data_AF-A0A1Y6CDG7-F1
#
_entry.id   AF-A0A1Y6CDG7-F1
#
_cell.length_a   1.000
_cell.length_b   1.000
_cell.length_c   1.000
_cell.angle_alpha   90.00
_cell.angle_beta   90.00
_cell.angle_gamma   90.00
#
_symmetry.space_group_name_H-M   'P 1'
#
loop_
_entity.id
_entity.type
_entity.pdbx_description
1 polymer ?
#
loop_
_entity_poly.entity_id
_entity_poly.type
_entity_poly.pdbx_seq_one_letter_code
_entity_poly.pdbx_strand_id
1 'polypeptide(L)' 'MDFDAWNVDLEKLSAFHITGFRISIEGSPLQPLGVLPSHFPDHLSAVEQARLLRCGMKAIRDAALSEKHQSTA' A
#
# COMPACT_ATOMS: atom_id res chain seq x y z
N MET A 1 2.22 16.94 2.68
CA MET A 1 2.11 15.53 3.13
C MET A 1 3.19 14.74 2.41
N ASP A 2 3.91 13.88 3.13
CA ASP A 2 4.74 12.86 2.49
C ASP A 2 3.81 11.75 2.00
N PHE A 3 3.86 11.38 0.72
CA PHE A 3 3.00 10.34 0.15
C PHE A 3 3.71 8.98 0.06
N ASP A 4 5.02 8.95 0.33
CA ASP A 4 5.87 7.79 0.16
C ASP A 4 6.26 7.16 1.51
N ALA A 5 5.83 7.75 2.63
CA ALA A 5 6.06 7.29 4.01
C ALA A 5 5.19 6.08 4.39
N TRP A 6 5.40 4.98 3.66
CA TRP A 6 4.70 3.72 3.82
C TRP A 6 5.53 2.69 4.58
N ASN A 7 4.86 1.93 5.43
CA ASN A 7 5.36 0.70 5.98
C ASN A 7 4.51 -0.47 5.44
N VAL A 8 5.16 -1.43 4.80
CA VAL A 8 4.53 -2.56 4.12
C VAL A 8 4.74 -3.83 4.93
N ASP A 9 3.66 -4.57 5.16
CA ASP A 9 3.63 -5.87 5.82
C ASP A 9 3.05 -6.89 4.83
N LEU A 10 3.95 -7.58 4.11
CA LEU A 10 3.58 -8.57 3.09
C LEU A 10 2.98 -9.84 3.71
N GLU A 11 3.35 -10.18 4.96
CA GLU A 11 2.77 -11.32 5.67
C GLU A 11 1.28 -11.10 5.95
N LYS A 12 0.90 -9.88 6.34
CA LYS A 12 -0.50 -9.49 6.55
C LYS A 12 -1.20 -8.96 5.31
N LEU A 13 -0.52 -8.95 4.16
CA LEU A 13 -1.02 -8.37 2.90
C LEU A 13 -1.55 -6.94 3.10
N SER A 14 -0.81 -6.11 3.83
CA SER A 14 -1.26 -4.77 4.19
C SER A 14 -0.13 -3.74 4.19
N ALA A 15 -0.49 -2.46 4.15
CA ALA A 15 0.44 -1.36 4.35
C ALA A 15 -0.22 -0.23 5.14
N PHE A 16 0.57 0.48 5.93
CA PHE A 16 0.13 1.66 6.67
C PHE A 16 1.00 2.86 6.36
N HIS A 17 0.35 4.01 6.23
CA HIS A 17 0.97 5.30 6.06
C HIS A 17 1.10 6.01 7.42
N ILE A 18 2.08 6.91 7.56
CA ILE A 18 2.29 7.68 8.81
C ILE A 18 1.09 8.51 9.27
N THR A 19 0.14 8.79 8.37
CA THR A 19 -1.11 9.50 8.70
C THR A 19 -2.20 8.59 9.26
N GLY A 20 -1.92 7.30 9.42
CA GLY A 20 -2.89 6.30 9.87
C GLY A 20 -3.71 5.67 8.74
N PHE A 21 -3.56 6.13 7.50
CA PHE A 21 -4.21 5.53 6.33
C PHE A 21 -3.68 4.12 6.09
N ARG A 22 -4.58 3.18 5.79
CA ARG A 22 -4.25 1.76 5.63
C ARG A 22 -4.79 1.21 4.34
N ILE A 23 -4.05 0.28 3.75
CA ILE A 23 -4.46 -0.53 2.61
C ILE A 23 -4.32 -1.99 3.01
N SER A 24 -5.38 -2.77 2.83
CA SER A 24 -5.31 -4.23 2.88
C SER A 24 -5.58 -4.81 1.49
N ILE A 25 -4.89 -5.90 1.16
CA ILE A 25 -4.99 -6.59 -0.12
C ILE A 25 -5.62 -7.96 0.08
N GLU A 26 -6.53 -8.32 -0.82
CA GLU A 26 -7.04 -9.69 -0.94
C GLU A 26 -6.33 -10.41 -2.09
N GLY A 27 -5.91 -11.65 -1.86
CA GLY A 27 -5.19 -12.44 -2.85
C GLY A 27 -3.70 -12.14 -2.86
N SER A 28 -3.17 -11.71 -4.01
CA SER A 28 -1.73 -11.47 -4.19
C SER A 28 -1.39 -9.97 -4.25
N PRO A 29 -0.29 -9.51 -3.62
CA PRO A 29 0.19 -8.12 -3.76
C PRO A 29 0.50 -7.70 -5.20
N LEU A 30 0.84 -8.66 -6.07
CA LEU A 30 1.16 -8.41 -7.49
C LEU A 30 -0.05 -8.57 -8.42
N GLN A 31 -1.07 -9.31 -7.97
CA GLN A 31 -2.32 -9.56 -8.67
C GLN A 31 -3.47 -9.53 -7.66
N PRO A 32 -3.81 -8.33 -7.15
CA PRO A 32 -4.81 -8.20 -6.10
C PRO A 32 -6.18 -8.56 -6.65
N LEU A 33 -6.94 -9.35 -5.90
CA LEU A 33 -8.36 -9.61 -6.16
C LEU A 33 -9.23 -8.49 -5.59
N GLY A 34 -8.75 -7.84 -4.54
CA GLY A 34 -9.39 -6.72 -3.88
C GLY A 34 -8.37 -5.80 -3.22
N VAL A 35 -8.70 -4.50 -3.17
CA VAL A 35 -7.94 -3.47 -2.46
C VAL A 35 -8.90 -2.77 -1.52
N LEU A 36 -8.63 -2.86 -0.22
CA LEU A 36 -9.49 -2.34 0.84
C LEU A 36 -8.78 -1.17 1.55
N PRO A 37 -8.98 0.08 1.09
CA PRO A 37 -8.49 1.25 1.79
C PRO A 37 -9.34 1.55 3.03
N SER A 38 -8.70 2.05 4.10
CA SER A 38 -9.41 2.49 5.31
C SER A 38 -8.67 3.64 6.00
N HIS A 39 -9.38 4.36 6.88
CA HIS A 39 -8.82 5.47 7.66
C HIS A 39 -8.25 6.60 6.79
N PHE A 40 -9.01 7.04 5.77
CA PHE A 40 -8.64 8.21 4.98
C PHE A 40 -8.52 9.44 5.89
N PRO A 41 -7.45 10.26 5.77
CA PRO A 41 -7.37 11.49 6.53
C PRO A 41 -8.42 12.50 6.04
N ASP A 42 -9.21 13.04 6.97
CA ASP A 42 -10.40 13.88 6.67
C ASP A 42 -10.07 15.20 5.95
N HIS A 43 -8.84 15.67 6.04
CA HIS A 43 -8.39 16.93 5.46
C HIS A 43 -7.89 16.81 4.01
N LEU A 44 -7.86 15.60 3.44
CA LEU A 44 -7.38 15.39 2.07
C LEU A 44 -8.50 15.58 1.04
N SER A 45 -8.19 16.31 -0.03
CA SER A 45 -9.01 16.35 -1.22
C SER A 45 -9.10 14.97 -1.90
N ALA A 46 -10.12 14.74 -2.72
CA ALA A 46 -10.26 13.48 -3.47
C ALA A 46 -9.01 13.14 -4.33
N VAL A 47 -8.35 14.16 -4.88
CA VAL A 47 -7.13 13.99 -5.67
C VAL A 47 -5.97 13.50 -4.79
N GLU A 48 -5.83 14.06 -3.59
CA GLU A 48 -4.81 13.65 -2.63
C GLU A 48 -5.07 12.26 -2.07
N GLN A 49 -6.34 11.92 -1.78
CA GLN A 49 -6.74 10.57 -1.38
C GLN A 49 -6.40 9.54 -2.47
N ALA A 50 -6.71 9.85 -3.74
CA ALA A 50 -6.36 8.99 -4.86
C ALA A 50 -4.84 8.87 -5.05
N ARG A 51 -4.08 9.96 -4.85
CA ARG A 51 -2.62 9.93 -4.89
C ARG A 51 -2.06 9.05 -3.78
N LEU A 52 -2.58 9.18 -2.57
CA LEU A 52 -2.15 8.39 -1.42
C LEU A 52 -2.39 6.89 -1.66
N LEU A 53 -3.59 6.52 -2.14
CA LEU A 53 -3.90 5.14 -2.52
C LEU A 53 -2.93 4.59 -3.57
N ARG A 54 -2.64 5.37 -4.64
CA ARG A 54 -1.69 4.93 -5.68
C ARG A 54 -0.27 4.74 -5.14
N CYS A 55 0.21 5.66 -4.30
CA CYS A 55 1.54 5.54 -3.68
C CYS A 55 1.63 4.30 -2.78
N GLY A 56 0.59 4.02 -1.98
CA GLY A 56 0.56 2.82 -1.15
C GLY A 56 0.54 1.52 -1.95
N MET A 57 -0.27 1.44 -3.01
CA MET A 57 -0.27 0.29 -3.92
C MET A 57 1.09 0.08 -4.60
N LYS A 58 1.76 1.17 -4.99
CA LYS A 58 3.12 1.11 -5.53
C LYS A 58 4.10 0.56 -4.49
N ALA A 59 4.07 1.05 -3.25
CA ALA A 59 4.94 0.57 -2.17
C ALA A 59 4.75 -0.94 -1.92
N ILE A 60 3.50 -1.42 -1.85
CA ILE A 60 3.18 -2.85 -1.70
C ILE A 60 3.76 -3.67 -2.85
N ARG A 61 3.51 -3.26 -4.09
CA ARG A 61 4.00 -3.97 -5.28
C ARG A 61 5.52 -4.04 -5.31
N ASP A 62 6.18 -2.91 -5.06
CA ASP A 62 7.64 -2.82 -5.13
C ASP A 62 8.30 -3.66 -4.02
N ALA A 63 7.70 -3.73 -2.83
CA ALA A 63 8.12 -4.64 -1.76
C ALA A 63 7.97 -6.11 -2.18
N ALA A 64 6.81 -6.50 -2.74
CA ALA A 64 6.55 -7.87 -3.18
C ALA A 64 7.48 -8.31 -4.34
N LEU A 65 7.81 -7.40 -5.26
CA LEU A 65 8.80 -7.67 -6.31
C LEU A 65 10.20 -7.89 -5.73
N SER A 66 10.56 -7.14 -4.68
CA SER A 66 11.86 -7.25 -4.02
C SER A 66 12.01 -8.57 -3.27
N GLU A 67 10.97 -8.99 -2.54
CA GLU A 67 10.93 -10.28 -1.82
C GLU A 67 11.03 -11.47 -2.80
N LYS A 68 10.31 -11.42 -3.92
CA LYS A 68 10.37 -12.47 -4.94
C LYS A 68 11.76 -12.63 -5.55
N HIS A 69 12.49 -11.53 -5.78
CA HIS A 69 13.85 -11.60 -6.32
C HIS A 69 14.84 -12.23 -5.31
N GLN A 70 14.64 -12.01 -4.01
CA GLN A 70 15.48 -12.62 -2.96
C GLN A 70 15.23 -14.11 -2.81
N SER A 71 14.01 -14.59 -3.08
CA SER A 71 13.67 -16.02 -2.97
C SER A 71 14.15 -16.87 -4.16
N THR A 72 14.64 -16.24 -5.24
CA THR A 72 15.14 -16.92 -6.45
C THR A 72 16.66 -16.87 -6.61
N ALA A 73 17.36 -16.22 -5.68
CA ALA A 73 18.82 -16.14 -5.62
C ALA A 73 19.36 -17.12 -4.58
#